data_AF-A0A4W3HM07-F1
#
_entry.id   AF-A0A4W3HM07-F1
#
_cell.length_a   1.000
_cell.length_b   1.000
_cell.length_c   1.000
_cell.angle_alpha   90.00
_cell.angle_beta   90.00
_cell.angle_gamma   90.00
#
_symmetry.space_group_name_H-M   'P 1'
#
loop_
_entity.id
_entity.type
_entity.pdbx_description
1 polymer ?
#
loop_
_entity_poly.entity_id
_entity_poly.type
_entity_poly.pdbx_seq_one_letter_code
_entity_poly.pdbx_strand_id
1 'polypeptide(L)'
;MLNSASDLFSYIQKSELTKNLDGTLEYCHSEWIHHRTAIENFALTVKSTAQMLQSFGTDLAETELPNDIQSTQELLTAHTEKQNHLKEKLRLAMKEGKTLLMCIKEPTTQSLNYTLNFDEEENVRTAERLLIQLDETENAFDQFWSKHHLKLEQCLQLRHFEQDFREVKATLDVLMESQMSLTDIGDSVLRVEQLLREVSLQEERAQESLEKAQSLASHGDQLIQSDHYAVDSIRPKCNELRRICDNFSNEVKKRQGTLSKSLEVHTCLDKVA
;
A
#
# COMPACT_ATOMS: atom_id res chain seq x y z
N MET A 1 70.22 13.83 16.75
CA MET A 1 69.33 13.62 17.92
C MET A 1 68.57 14.91 18.12
N LEU A 2 67.25 14.85 18.29
CA LEU A 2 66.45 16.00 18.72
C LEU A 2 66.75 16.18 20.21
N ASN A 3 67.41 17.27 20.59
CA ASN A 3 67.91 17.48 21.95
C ASN A 3 67.05 18.49 22.74
N SER A 4 66.09 19.14 22.07
CA SER A 4 65.15 20.09 22.67
C SER A 4 63.79 20.08 21.95
N ALA A 5 62.74 20.56 22.63
CA ALA A 5 61.42 20.80 22.01
C ALA A 5 61.50 21.81 20.85
N SER A 6 62.50 22.69 20.85
CA SER A 6 62.75 23.65 19.77
C SER A 6 63.24 22.97 18.48
N ASP A 7 63.96 21.86 18.58
CA ASP A 7 64.45 21.11 17.42
C ASP A 7 63.30 20.42 16.67
N LEU A 8 62.21 20.06 17.36
CA LEU A 8 61.00 19.48 16.76
C LEU A 8 60.33 20.43 15.76
N PHE A 9 60.39 21.74 16.00
CA PHE A 9 59.79 22.74 15.10
C PHE A 9 60.52 22.90 13.77
N SER A 10 61.71 22.29 13.60
CA SER A 10 62.38 22.21 12.30
C SER A 10 61.77 21.15 11.38
N TYR A 11 60.93 20.26 11.92
CA TYR A 11 60.28 19.16 11.18
C TYR A 11 58.75 19.18 11.27
N ILE A 12 58.18 19.76 12.33
CA ILE A 12 56.75 19.70 12.65
C ILE A 12 56.23 21.10 12.95
N GLN A 13 55.04 21.45 12.46
CA GLN A 13 54.45 22.75 12.74
C GLN A 13 54.00 22.85 14.20
N LYS A 14 54.03 24.07 14.77
CA LYS A 14 53.50 24.29 16.13
C LYS A 14 52.03 23.86 16.27
N SER A 15 51.24 24.00 15.20
CA SER A 15 49.84 23.57 15.11
C SER A 15 49.63 22.07 15.20
N GLU A 16 50.67 21.25 15.05
CA GLU A 16 50.60 19.78 15.06
C GLU A 16 51.04 19.20 16.41
N LEU A 17 51.50 20.04 17.34
CA LEU A 17 51.95 19.63 18.67
C LEU A 17 50.98 20.13 19.74
N THR A 18 50.71 19.27 20.72
CA THR A 18 49.89 19.62 21.90
C THR A 18 50.61 20.64 22.79
N LYS A 19 49.86 21.39 23.61
CA LYS A 19 50.41 22.44 24.51
C LYS A 19 51.54 21.94 25.44
N ASN A 20 51.52 20.67 25.82
CA ASN A 20 52.55 19.97 26.62
C ASN A 20 53.88 19.72 25.88
N LEU A 21 53.95 20.00 24.58
CA LEU A 21 55.15 19.96 23.73
C LEU A 21 55.43 21.34 23.08
N ASP A 22 55.00 22.44 23.73
CA ASP A 22 55.12 23.83 23.24
C ASP A 22 54.42 24.13 21.90
N GLY A 23 53.42 23.31 21.52
CA GLY A 23 52.59 23.53 20.34
C GLY A 23 51.26 24.22 20.64
N THR A 24 50.44 24.40 19.60
CA THR A 24 49.14 25.10 19.63
C THR A 24 47.95 24.18 19.36
N LEU A 25 48.15 22.87 19.19
CA LEU A 25 47.07 21.91 19.04
C LEU A 25 46.28 21.80 20.35
N GLU A 26 44.97 22.05 20.29
CA GLU A 26 44.05 21.73 21.37
C GLU A 26 43.66 20.26 21.28
N TYR A 27 44.06 19.50 22.30
CA TYR A 27 43.79 18.07 22.41
C TYR A 27 43.29 17.75 23.82
N CYS A 28 42.18 17.03 23.88
CA CYS A 28 41.61 16.50 25.11
C CYS A 28 41.34 15.01 24.93
N HIS A 29 42.12 14.17 25.61
CA HIS A 29 42.03 12.71 25.46
C HIS A 29 40.64 12.16 25.79
N SER A 30 39.98 12.72 26.81
CA SER A 30 38.63 12.29 27.19
C SER A 30 37.58 12.64 26.15
N GLU A 31 37.66 13.81 25.51
CA GLU A 31 36.75 14.20 24.42
C GLU A 31 36.98 13.34 23.17
N TRP A 32 38.25 13.06 22.85
CA TRP A 32 38.60 12.16 21.76
C TRP A 32 38.02 10.75 21.95
N ILE A 33 38.16 10.17 23.16
CA ILE A 33 37.56 8.87 23.49
C ILE A 33 36.03 8.96 23.37
N HIS A 34 35.43 10.04 23.90
CA HIS A 34 33.98 10.22 23.89
C HIS A 34 33.41 10.28 22.47
N HIS A 35 33.98 11.10 21.58
CA HIS A 35 33.55 11.20 20.19
C HIS A 35 33.67 9.88 19.45
N ARG A 36 34.80 9.17 19.59
CA ARG A 36 35.00 7.87 18.93
C ARG A 36 34.02 6.82 19.42
N THR A 37 33.81 6.73 20.73
CA THR A 37 32.84 5.81 21.32
C THR A 37 31.42 6.13 20.83
N ALA A 38 31.05 7.41 20.75
CA ALA A 38 29.75 7.83 20.27
C ALA A 38 29.55 7.51 18.78
N ILE A 39 30.58 7.69 17.94
CA ILE A 39 30.55 7.30 16.52
C ILE A 39 30.43 5.78 16.36
N GLU A 40 31.17 4.99 17.15
CA GLU A 40 31.08 3.53 17.13
C GLU A 40 29.69 3.05 17.52
N ASN A 41 29.10 3.62 18.58
CA ASN A 41 27.72 3.34 18.98
C ASN A 41 26.72 3.71 17.88
N PHE A 42 26.87 4.89 17.28
CA PHE A 42 26.00 5.30 16.18
C PHE A 42 26.13 4.37 14.97
N ALA A 43 27.35 3.95 14.62
CA ALA A 43 27.58 2.98 13.55
C ALA A 43 26.89 1.63 13.84
N LEU A 44 26.91 1.17 15.09
CA LEU A 44 26.16 -0.02 15.51
C LEU A 44 24.64 0.18 15.39
N THR A 45 24.13 1.35 15.77
CA THR A 45 22.71 1.71 15.59
C THR A 45 22.31 1.71 14.11
N VAL A 46 23.10 2.32 13.23
CA VAL A 46 22.88 2.31 11.76
C VAL A 46 22.86 0.88 11.23
N LYS A 47 23.86 0.07 11.59
CA LYS A 47 23.94 -1.33 11.16
C LYS A 47 22.73 -2.15 11.62
N SER A 48 22.35 -2.03 12.90
CA SER A 48 21.20 -2.73 13.47
C SER A 48 19.89 -2.32 12.78
N THR A 49 19.72 -1.03 12.52
CA THR A 49 18.54 -0.48 11.84
C THR A 49 18.43 -0.99 10.41
N ALA A 50 19.54 -0.96 9.67
CA ALA A 50 19.61 -1.53 8.31
C ALA A 50 19.28 -3.03 8.29
N GLN A 51 19.78 -3.81 9.25
CA GLN A 51 19.47 -5.24 9.36
C GLN A 51 17.99 -5.50 9.66
N MET A 52 17.36 -4.71 10.53
CA MET A 52 15.92 -4.81 10.80
C MET A 52 15.08 -4.51 9.55
N LEU A 53 15.43 -3.46 8.80
CA LEU A 53 14.75 -3.11 7.55
C LEU A 53 14.95 -4.19 6.48
N GLN A 54 16.15 -4.74 6.37
CA GLN A 54 16.46 -5.82 5.43
C GLN A 54 15.67 -7.09 5.76
N SER A 55 15.63 -7.49 7.04
CA SER A 55 14.86 -8.65 7.49
C SER A 55 13.38 -8.46 7.16
N PHE A 56 12.81 -7.30 7.51
CA PHE A 56 11.42 -7.02 7.19
C PHE A 56 11.17 -6.96 5.68
N GLY A 57 12.05 -6.33 4.90
CA GLY A 57 11.95 -6.34 3.44
C GLY A 57 11.98 -7.74 2.84
N THR A 58 12.73 -8.67 3.44
CA THR A 58 12.75 -10.09 3.04
C THR A 58 11.42 -10.75 3.37
N ASP A 59 10.92 -10.59 4.61
CA ASP A 59 9.61 -11.11 5.01
C ASP A 59 8.50 -10.62 4.06
N LEU A 60 8.51 -9.33 3.71
CA LEU A 60 7.56 -8.74 2.77
C LEU A 60 7.69 -9.34 1.36
N ALA A 61 8.91 -9.53 0.86
CA ALA A 61 9.14 -10.10 -0.47
C ALA A 61 8.71 -11.57 -0.59
N GLU A 62 8.83 -12.32 0.51
CA GLU A 62 8.43 -13.74 0.61
C GLU A 62 6.96 -13.92 1.01
N THR A 63 6.24 -12.82 1.31
CA THR A 63 4.84 -12.88 1.71
C THR A 63 3.95 -13.33 0.56
N GLU A 64 3.26 -14.46 0.75
CA GLU A 64 2.16 -14.88 -0.11
C GLU A 64 0.90 -14.06 0.17
N LEU A 65 0.18 -13.70 -0.90
CA LEU A 65 -1.07 -12.95 -0.76
C LEU A 65 -2.20 -13.87 -0.25
N PRO A 66 -2.88 -13.52 0.86
CA PRO A 66 -4.00 -14.34 1.37
C PRO A 66 -5.18 -14.37 0.40
N ASN A 67 -6.04 -15.38 0.55
CA ASN A 67 -7.19 -15.62 -0.34
C ASN A 67 -8.54 -15.20 0.24
N ASP A 68 -8.59 -14.72 1.49
CA ASP A 68 -9.79 -14.22 2.17
C ASP A 68 -9.60 -12.79 2.73
N ILE A 69 -10.70 -12.11 3.00
CA ILE A 69 -10.72 -10.70 3.46
C ILE A 69 -10.06 -10.56 4.83
N GLN A 70 -10.38 -11.45 5.77
CA GLN A 70 -9.93 -11.33 7.16
C GLN A 70 -8.41 -11.48 7.24
N SER A 71 -7.85 -12.54 6.68
CA SER A 71 -6.41 -12.77 6.68
C SER A 71 -5.66 -11.67 5.94
N THR A 72 -6.21 -11.15 4.84
CA THR A 72 -5.59 -10.03 4.10
C THR A 72 -5.59 -8.74 4.93
N GLN A 73 -6.69 -8.45 5.63
CA GLN A 73 -6.82 -7.27 6.48
C GLN A 73 -5.89 -7.35 7.70
N GLU A 74 -5.81 -8.51 8.36
CA GLU A 74 -4.90 -8.75 9.49
C GLU A 74 -3.44 -8.58 9.08
N LEU A 75 -3.07 -9.15 7.92
CA LEU A 75 -1.73 -9.03 7.36
C LEU A 75 -1.38 -7.57 7.03
N LEU A 76 -2.30 -6.83 6.40
CA LEU A 76 -2.11 -5.41 6.08
C LEU A 76 -1.88 -4.59 7.34
N THR A 77 -2.70 -4.78 8.37
CA THR A 77 -2.54 -4.10 9.67
C THR A 77 -1.20 -4.44 10.30
N ALA A 78 -0.84 -5.74 10.38
CA ALA A 78 0.41 -6.18 10.99
C ALA A 78 1.65 -5.61 10.27
N HIS A 79 1.63 -5.58 8.94
CA HIS A 79 2.71 -5.01 8.15
C HIS A 79 2.83 -3.50 8.35
N THR A 80 1.70 -2.78 8.35
CA THR A 80 1.68 -1.33 8.56
C THR A 80 2.15 -0.94 9.97
N GLU A 81 1.77 -1.71 11.00
CA GLU A 81 2.29 -1.52 12.36
C GLU A 81 3.80 -1.73 12.45
N LYS A 82 4.31 -2.82 11.85
CA LYS A 82 5.76 -3.08 11.78
C LYS A 82 6.50 -1.97 11.04
N GLN A 83 5.95 -1.49 9.92
CA GLN A 83 6.54 -0.38 9.17
C GLN A 83 6.60 0.91 10.01
N ASN A 84 5.51 1.27 10.69
CA ASN A 84 5.48 2.44 11.57
C ASN A 84 6.53 2.35 12.68
N HIS A 85 6.67 1.16 13.28
CA HIS A 85 7.68 0.92 14.31
C HIS A 85 9.11 1.09 13.76
N LEU A 86 9.39 0.58 12.56
CA LEU A 86 10.70 0.73 11.93
C LEU A 86 11.00 2.18 11.51
N LYS A 87 10.00 2.93 11.04
CA LYS A 87 10.13 4.36 10.74
C LYS A 87 10.46 5.16 12.00
N GLU A 88 9.86 4.83 13.14
CA GLU A 88 10.22 5.48 14.40
C GLU A 88 11.67 5.18 14.80
N LYS A 89 12.14 3.93 14.63
CA LYS A 89 13.56 3.60 14.86
C LYS A 89 14.51 4.36 13.95
N LEU A 90 14.20 4.46 12.66
CA LEU A 90 14.95 5.26 11.69
C LEU A 90 15.01 6.74 12.11
N ARG A 91 13.87 7.31 12.51
CA ARG A 91 13.78 8.70 12.99
C ARG A 91 14.65 8.94 14.22
N LEU A 92 14.65 8.01 15.17
CA LEU A 92 15.49 8.08 16.37
C LEU A 92 16.99 7.97 16.04
N ALA A 93 17.38 7.04 15.18
CA ALA A 93 18.76 6.89 14.71
C ALA A 93 19.24 8.15 13.95
N MET A 94 18.39 8.72 13.09
CA MET A 94 18.67 9.97 12.39
C MET A 94 18.87 11.14 13.36
N LYS A 95 18.06 11.20 14.42
CA LYS A 95 18.21 12.21 15.49
C LYS A 95 19.51 12.02 16.25
N GLU A 96 19.86 10.79 16.63
CA GLU A 96 21.11 10.44 17.29
C GLU A 96 22.32 10.91 16.47
N GLY A 97 22.38 10.57 15.18
CA GLY A 97 23.48 10.98 14.31
C GLY A 97 23.57 12.50 14.11
N LYS A 98 22.44 13.21 14.01
CA LYS A 98 22.42 14.68 13.92
C LYS A 98 22.91 15.34 15.21
N THR A 99 22.51 14.81 16.37
CA THR A 99 23.00 15.29 17.67
C THR A 99 24.50 15.03 17.83
N LEU A 100 24.98 13.85 17.44
CA LEU A 100 26.41 13.52 17.44
C LEU A 100 27.21 14.50 16.58
N LEU A 101 26.75 14.76 15.35
CA LEU A 101 27.41 15.69 14.44
C LEU A 101 27.46 17.13 15.00
N MET A 102 26.38 17.56 15.66
CA MET A 102 26.31 18.85 16.33
C MET A 102 27.32 18.94 17.49
N CYS A 103 27.44 17.90 18.32
CA CYS A 103 28.42 17.86 19.42
C CYS A 103 29.86 17.92 18.89
N ILE A 104 30.20 17.17 17.83
CA ILE A 104 31.55 17.20 17.26
C ILE A 104 31.88 18.59 16.68
N LYS A 105 30.89 19.30 16.13
CA LYS A 105 31.06 20.65 15.54
C LYS A 105 30.85 21.79 16.55
N GLU A 106 30.49 21.51 17.80
CA GLU A 106 30.21 22.52 18.82
C GLU A 106 31.38 23.50 19.05
N PRO A 107 32.66 23.06 19.13
CA PRO A 107 33.79 23.97 19.31
C PRO A 107 33.92 25.04 18.21
N THR A 108 33.58 24.68 16.98
CA THR A 108 33.59 25.60 15.82
C THR A 108 32.46 26.62 15.88
N THR A 109 31.37 26.32 16.58
CA THR A 109 30.24 27.25 16.77
C THR A 109 30.44 28.22 17.94
N GLN A 110 31.19 27.80 18.97
CA GLN A 110 31.46 28.61 20.16
C GLN A 110 32.64 29.57 19.99
N SER A 111 33.58 29.28 19.08
CA SER A 111 34.76 30.10 18.82
C SER A 111 35.00 30.27 17.32
N LEU A 112 34.91 31.52 16.85
CA LEU A 112 35.16 31.91 15.45
C LEU A 112 36.58 31.61 14.95
N ASN A 113 37.52 31.37 15.87
CA ASN A 113 38.93 31.08 15.56
C ASN A 113 39.28 29.59 15.76
N TYR A 114 38.32 28.74 16.16
CA TYR A 114 38.57 27.31 16.31
C TYR A 114 38.51 26.62 14.95
N THR A 115 39.57 25.90 14.60
CA THR A 115 39.62 25.05 13.41
C THR A 115 39.66 23.61 13.88
N LEU A 116 38.81 22.77 13.27
CA LEU A 116 38.78 21.34 13.59
C LEU A 116 40.16 20.73 13.33
N ASN A 117 40.61 19.88 14.24
CA ASN A 117 41.80 19.07 14.00
C ASN A 117 41.48 17.90 13.05
N PHE A 118 42.52 17.23 12.57
CA PHE A 118 42.38 16.12 11.63
C PHE A 118 41.42 15.01 12.12
N ASP A 119 41.52 14.62 13.39
CA ASP A 119 40.69 13.57 13.99
C ASP A 119 39.21 14.00 14.07
N GLU A 120 38.95 15.26 14.42
CA GLU A 120 37.60 15.82 14.45
C GLU A 120 36.99 15.93 13.05
N GLU A 121 37.77 16.33 12.04
CA GLU A 121 37.32 16.31 10.66
C GLU A 121 36.99 14.89 10.17
N GLU A 122 37.81 13.89 10.53
CA GLU A 122 37.54 12.48 10.20
C GLU A 122 36.27 11.97 10.90
N ASN A 123 36.07 12.35 12.16
CA ASN A 123 34.86 12.06 12.94
C ASN A 123 33.61 12.67 12.29
N VAL A 124 33.67 13.94 11.88
CA VAL A 124 32.61 14.62 11.12
C VAL A 124 32.30 13.86 9.83
N ARG A 125 33.31 13.56 9.01
CA ARG A 125 33.13 12.82 7.74
C ARG A 125 32.49 11.46 7.96
N THR A 126 32.90 10.76 9.03
CA THR A 126 32.35 9.44 9.34
C THR A 126 30.89 9.52 9.79
N ALA A 127 30.54 10.46 10.68
CA ALA A 127 29.17 10.67 11.12
C ALA A 127 28.25 11.11 9.94
N GLU A 128 28.72 12.00 9.07
CA GLU A 128 28.01 12.41 7.85
C GLU A 128 27.78 11.24 6.90
N ARG A 129 28.80 10.40 6.67
CA ARG A 129 28.67 9.20 5.84
C ARG A 129 27.64 8.22 6.40
N LEU A 130 27.63 8.00 7.71
CA LEU A 130 26.66 7.12 8.37
C LEU A 130 25.22 7.67 8.27
N LEU A 131 25.05 8.99 8.39
CA LEU A 131 23.76 9.65 8.16
C LEU A 131 23.26 9.48 6.73
N ILE A 132 24.15 9.64 5.74
CA ILE A 132 23.81 9.41 4.32
C ILE A 132 23.39 7.95 4.10
N GLN A 133 24.13 6.99 4.64
CA GLN A 133 23.77 5.57 4.52
C GLN A 133 22.40 5.25 5.14
N LEU A 134 22.06 5.88 6.28
CA LEU A 134 20.77 5.70 6.92
C LEU A 134 19.63 6.27 6.06
N ASP A 135 19.82 7.45 5.47
CA ASP A 135 18.88 8.10 4.56
C ASP A 135 18.66 7.29 3.28
N GLU A 136 19.74 6.80 2.66
CA GLU A 136 19.68 5.92 1.50
C GLU A 136 18.94 4.61 1.80
N THR A 137 19.18 4.03 2.98
CA THR A 137 18.51 2.81 3.45
C THR A 137 17.02 3.04 3.65
N GLU A 138 16.64 4.17 4.27
CA GLU A 138 15.24 4.57 4.44
C GLU A 138 14.55 4.78 3.09
N ASN A 139 15.17 5.51 2.17
CA ASN A 139 14.63 5.77 0.84
C ASN A 139 14.42 4.49 0.03
N ALA A 140 15.37 3.55 0.09
CA ALA A 140 15.25 2.25 -0.56
C ALA A 140 14.09 1.43 0.03
N PHE A 141 13.97 1.43 1.37
CA PHE A 141 12.89 0.74 2.05
C PHE A 141 11.51 1.35 1.72
N ASP A 142 11.37 2.67 1.70
CA ASP A 142 10.11 3.35 1.39
C ASP A 142 9.63 3.06 -0.05
N GLN A 143 10.55 3.00 -1.01
CA GLN A 143 10.24 2.63 -2.40
C GLN A 143 9.77 1.19 -2.52
N PHE A 144 10.35 0.28 -1.74
CA PHE A 144 9.91 -1.11 -1.70
C PHE A 144 8.55 -1.24 -1.00
N TRP A 145 8.41 -0.62 0.19
CA TRP A 145 7.21 -0.62 1.00
C TRP A 145 6.00 -0.08 0.23
N SER A 146 6.14 1.06 -0.45
CA SER A 146 5.03 1.65 -1.22
C SER A 146 4.46 0.69 -2.27
N LYS A 147 5.32 -0.05 -2.98
CA LYS A 147 4.90 -1.07 -3.96
C LYS A 147 4.24 -2.27 -3.28
N HIS A 148 4.83 -2.75 -2.19
CA HIS A 148 4.29 -3.88 -1.43
C HIS A 148 2.93 -3.57 -0.82
N HIS A 149 2.82 -2.43 -0.14
CA HIS A 149 1.60 -1.96 0.50
C HIS A 149 0.48 -1.78 -0.52
N LEU A 150 0.76 -1.10 -1.64
CA LEU A 150 -0.21 -0.94 -2.72
C LEU A 150 -0.72 -2.30 -3.24
N LYS A 151 0.18 -3.27 -3.46
CA LYS A 151 -0.21 -4.60 -3.92
C LYS A 151 -1.07 -5.34 -2.90
N LEU A 152 -0.81 -5.18 -1.60
CA LEU A 152 -1.58 -5.80 -0.53
C LEU A 152 -2.95 -5.13 -0.34
N GLU A 153 -3.04 -3.81 -0.47
CA GLU A 153 -4.31 -3.07 -0.52
C GLU A 153 -5.16 -3.49 -1.71
N GLN A 154 -4.56 -3.59 -2.90
CA GLN A 154 -5.21 -4.13 -4.09
C GLN A 154 -5.65 -5.59 -3.88
N CYS A 155 -4.91 -6.38 -3.11
CA CYS A 155 -5.33 -7.73 -2.78
C CYS A 155 -6.62 -7.71 -1.96
N LEU A 156 -6.69 -6.85 -0.93
CA LEU A 156 -7.88 -6.69 -0.11
C LEU A 156 -9.08 -6.20 -0.95
N GLN A 157 -8.88 -5.22 -1.82
CA GLN A 157 -9.91 -4.74 -2.76
C GLN A 157 -10.44 -5.88 -3.63
N LEU A 158 -9.55 -6.71 -4.18
CA LEU A 158 -9.94 -7.90 -4.94
C LEU A 158 -10.74 -8.89 -4.10
N ARG A 159 -10.36 -9.15 -2.85
CA ARG A 159 -11.11 -10.06 -1.97
C ARG A 159 -12.55 -9.57 -1.74
N HIS A 160 -12.73 -8.27 -1.50
CA HIS A 160 -14.06 -7.64 -1.39
C HIS A 160 -14.85 -7.75 -2.69
N PHE A 161 -14.24 -7.37 -3.82
CA PHE A 161 -14.88 -7.46 -5.13
C PHE A 161 -15.33 -8.89 -5.46
N GLU A 162 -14.53 -9.91 -5.13
CA GLU A 162 -14.88 -11.31 -5.36
C GLU A 162 -15.97 -11.83 -4.43
N GLN A 163 -16.08 -11.30 -3.20
CA GLN A 163 -17.22 -11.58 -2.34
C GLN A 163 -18.49 -10.93 -2.90
N ASP A 164 -18.46 -9.63 -3.20
CA ASP A 164 -19.61 -8.90 -3.74
C ASP A 164 -20.10 -9.54 -5.04
N PHE A 165 -19.17 -9.95 -5.91
CA PHE A 165 -19.48 -10.67 -7.13
C PHE A 165 -20.26 -11.96 -6.86
N ARG A 166 -19.81 -12.78 -5.90
CA ARG A 166 -20.49 -14.04 -5.55
C ARG A 166 -21.88 -13.79 -5.01
N GLU A 167 -22.05 -12.80 -4.13
CA GLU A 167 -23.34 -12.46 -3.53
C GLU A 167 -24.34 -11.93 -4.57
N VAL A 168 -23.90 -11.00 -5.41
CA VAL A 168 -24.72 -10.43 -6.48
C VAL A 168 -25.08 -11.50 -7.52
N LYS A 169 -24.10 -12.30 -7.96
CA LYS A 169 -24.34 -13.37 -8.91
C LYS A 169 -25.36 -14.38 -8.38
N ALA A 170 -25.22 -14.83 -7.13
CA ALA A 170 -26.16 -15.76 -6.52
C ALA A 170 -27.60 -15.19 -6.50
N THR A 171 -27.75 -13.91 -6.17
CA THR A 171 -29.04 -13.23 -6.19
C THR A 171 -29.65 -13.18 -7.59
N LEU A 172 -28.83 -12.82 -8.59
CA LEU A 172 -29.27 -12.77 -9.99
C LEU A 172 -29.62 -14.15 -10.55
N ASP A 173 -28.89 -15.19 -10.18
CA ASP A 173 -29.18 -16.57 -10.60
C ASP A 173 -30.57 -16.99 -10.09
N VAL A 174 -30.90 -16.71 -8.82
CA VAL A 174 -32.24 -16.98 -8.26
C VAL A 174 -33.33 -16.19 -8.97
N LEU A 175 -33.09 -14.92 -9.28
CA LEU A 175 -34.04 -14.09 -10.03
C LEU A 175 -34.27 -14.63 -11.45
N MET A 176 -33.20 -15.06 -12.12
CA MET A 176 -33.28 -15.67 -13.45
C MET A 176 -34.06 -16.99 -13.42
N GLU A 177 -33.80 -17.86 -12.45
CA GLU A 177 -34.55 -19.11 -12.27
C GLU A 177 -36.03 -18.85 -12.03
N SER A 178 -36.36 -17.88 -11.16
CA SER A 178 -37.74 -17.43 -10.93
C SER A 178 -38.41 -16.94 -12.21
N GLN A 179 -37.70 -16.14 -13.02
CA GLN A 179 -38.21 -15.64 -14.30
C GLN A 179 -38.45 -16.79 -15.30
N MET A 180 -37.52 -17.75 -15.39
CA MET A 180 -37.65 -18.92 -16.28
C MET A 180 -38.77 -19.88 -15.85
N SER A 181 -39.12 -19.92 -14.56
CA SER A 181 -40.22 -20.74 -14.06
C SER A 181 -41.61 -20.27 -14.51
N LEU A 182 -41.73 -18.99 -14.91
CA LEU A 182 -42.96 -18.45 -15.47
C LEU A 182 -43.11 -18.88 -16.94
N THR A 183 -43.72 -20.04 -17.18
CA THR A 183 -43.95 -20.57 -18.54
C THR A 183 -45.38 -20.36 -19.07
N ASP A 184 -46.36 -20.14 -18.19
CA ASP A 184 -47.80 -20.03 -18.52
C ASP A 184 -48.14 -18.88 -19.50
N ILE A 185 -48.83 -19.15 -20.60
CA ILE A 185 -49.17 -18.12 -21.61
C ILE A 185 -50.58 -17.54 -21.42
N GLY A 186 -51.35 -18.07 -20.47
CA GLY A 186 -52.73 -17.69 -20.16
C GLY A 186 -53.74 -18.18 -21.20
N ASP A 187 -54.93 -18.54 -20.71
CA ASP A 187 -56.05 -19.10 -21.48
C ASP A 187 -57.25 -18.15 -21.61
N SER A 188 -57.16 -16.96 -21.02
CA SER A 188 -58.19 -15.93 -21.01
C SER A 188 -57.56 -14.54 -20.88
N VAL A 189 -58.25 -13.50 -21.31
CA VAL A 189 -57.82 -12.10 -21.19
C VAL A 189 -57.40 -11.78 -19.74
N LEU A 190 -58.25 -12.12 -18.76
CA LEU A 190 -57.98 -11.88 -17.34
C LEU A 190 -56.70 -12.58 -16.84
N ARG A 191 -56.47 -13.84 -17.25
CA ARG A 191 -55.26 -14.58 -16.84
C ARG A 191 -54.00 -13.98 -17.44
N VAL A 192 -54.03 -13.59 -18.72
CA VAL A 192 -52.88 -12.96 -19.39
C VAL A 192 -52.55 -11.60 -18.76
N GLU A 193 -53.54 -10.77 -18.45
CA GLU A 193 -53.34 -9.51 -17.74
C GLU A 193 -52.72 -9.71 -16.35
N GLN A 194 -53.15 -10.76 -15.62
CA GLN A 194 -52.54 -11.10 -14.34
C GLN A 194 -51.07 -11.51 -14.51
N LEU A 195 -50.76 -12.37 -15.48
CA LEU A 195 -49.38 -12.79 -15.78
C LEU A 195 -48.48 -11.61 -16.16
N LEU A 196 -48.99 -10.65 -16.95
CA LEU A 196 -48.26 -9.42 -17.28
C LEU A 196 -47.93 -8.61 -16.01
N ARG A 197 -48.90 -8.45 -15.09
CA ARG A 197 -48.66 -7.79 -13.79
C ARG A 197 -47.63 -8.54 -12.95
N GLU A 198 -47.68 -9.87 -12.93
CA GLU A 198 -46.71 -10.71 -12.21
C GLU A 198 -45.28 -10.52 -12.75
N VAL A 199 -45.11 -10.51 -14.08
CA VAL A 199 -43.80 -10.26 -14.72
C VAL A 199 -43.29 -8.86 -14.44
N SER A 200 -44.14 -7.82 -14.54
CA SER A 200 -43.74 -6.44 -14.22
C SER A 200 -43.33 -6.28 -12.75
N LEU A 201 -44.03 -6.94 -11.82
CA LEU A 201 -43.66 -6.92 -10.40
C LEU A 201 -42.33 -7.64 -10.14
N GLN A 202 -42.04 -8.74 -10.84
CA GLN A 202 -40.75 -9.42 -10.74
C GLN A 202 -39.62 -8.54 -11.31
N GLU A 203 -39.85 -7.85 -12.42
CA GLU A 203 -38.89 -6.90 -13.00
C GLU A 203 -38.58 -5.77 -12.01
N GLU A 204 -39.60 -5.17 -11.40
CA GLU A 204 -39.43 -4.11 -10.39
C GLU A 204 -38.61 -4.61 -9.18
N ARG A 205 -38.88 -5.83 -8.71
CA ARG A 205 -38.10 -6.45 -7.62
C ARG A 205 -36.66 -6.77 -7.99
N ALA A 206 -36.40 -7.09 -9.26
CA ALA A 206 -35.07 -7.40 -9.76
C ALA A 206 -34.21 -6.15 -9.99
N GLN A 207 -34.84 -4.98 -10.16
CA GLN A 207 -34.17 -3.73 -10.53
C GLN A 207 -33.01 -3.37 -9.61
N GLU A 208 -33.19 -3.45 -8.29
CA GLU A 208 -32.13 -3.16 -7.31
C GLU A 208 -30.91 -4.09 -7.49
N SER A 209 -31.15 -5.38 -7.75
CA SER A 209 -30.08 -6.37 -7.95
C SER A 209 -29.34 -6.14 -9.27
N LEU A 210 -30.05 -5.74 -10.32
CA LEU A 210 -29.47 -5.39 -11.62
C LEU A 210 -28.61 -4.13 -11.53
N GLU A 211 -29.09 -3.10 -10.81
CA GLU A 211 -28.33 -1.88 -10.55
C GLU A 211 -27.07 -2.16 -9.72
N LYS A 212 -27.18 -2.98 -8.68
CA LYS A 212 -26.02 -3.42 -7.88
C LYS A 212 -24.99 -4.14 -8.74
N ALA A 213 -25.42 -5.00 -9.66
CA ALA A 213 -24.52 -5.70 -10.59
C ALA A 213 -23.83 -4.77 -11.59
N GLN A 214 -24.55 -3.78 -12.14
CA GLN A 214 -23.97 -2.78 -13.04
C GLN A 214 -22.99 -1.87 -12.30
N SER A 215 -23.32 -1.46 -11.08
CA SER A 215 -22.44 -0.68 -10.20
C SER A 215 -21.16 -1.46 -9.88
N LEU A 216 -21.28 -2.74 -9.51
CA LEU A 216 -20.13 -3.59 -9.23
C LEU A 216 -19.24 -3.80 -10.46
N ALA A 217 -19.84 -4.01 -11.65
CA ALA A 217 -19.08 -4.11 -12.90
C ALA A 217 -18.33 -2.80 -13.21
N SER A 218 -18.96 -1.65 -12.96
CA SER A 218 -18.36 -0.32 -13.13
C SER A 218 -17.23 -0.06 -12.13
N HIS A 219 -17.39 -0.50 -10.88
CA HIS A 219 -16.32 -0.47 -9.89
C HIS A 219 -15.12 -1.32 -10.34
N GLY A 220 -15.37 -2.53 -10.86
CA GLY A 220 -14.30 -3.35 -11.43
C GLY A 220 -13.60 -2.70 -12.64
N ASP A 221 -14.31 -1.95 -13.48
CA ASP A 221 -13.68 -1.17 -14.55
C ASP A 221 -12.75 -0.07 -14.01
N GLN A 222 -13.15 0.60 -12.92
CA GLN A 222 -12.31 1.61 -12.27
C GLN A 222 -11.03 0.99 -11.70
N LEU A 223 -11.11 -0.21 -11.11
CA LEU A 223 -9.92 -0.95 -10.67
C LEU A 223 -9.01 -1.29 -11.86
N ILE A 224 -9.59 -1.69 -13.00
CA ILE A 224 -8.79 -1.97 -14.20
C ILE A 224 -8.12 -0.69 -14.73
N GLN A 225 -8.82 0.45 -14.72
CA GLN A 225 -8.28 1.74 -15.15
C GLN A 225 -7.16 2.27 -14.24
N SER A 226 -7.13 1.84 -12.97
CA SER A 226 -6.05 2.18 -12.02
C SER A 226 -4.87 1.20 -12.04
N ASP A 227 -4.73 0.40 -13.11
CA ASP A 227 -3.67 -0.60 -13.28
C ASP A 227 -3.59 -1.62 -12.13
N HIS A 228 -4.75 -2.05 -11.64
CA HIS A 228 -4.85 -3.05 -10.57
C HIS A 228 -4.18 -4.38 -10.97
N TYR A 229 -3.32 -4.96 -10.11
CA TYR A 229 -2.49 -6.12 -10.50
C TYR A 229 -3.27 -7.35 -11.00
N ALA A 230 -4.55 -7.48 -10.60
CA ALA A 230 -5.42 -8.62 -10.89
C ALA A 230 -6.43 -8.38 -12.04
N VAL A 231 -6.11 -7.58 -13.06
CA VAL A 231 -6.98 -7.30 -14.22
C VAL A 231 -7.59 -8.58 -14.81
N ASP A 232 -6.79 -9.65 -14.94
CA ASP A 232 -7.21 -10.91 -15.54
C ASP A 232 -8.28 -11.66 -14.72
N SER A 233 -8.36 -11.39 -13.41
CA SER A 233 -9.41 -11.95 -12.54
C SER A 233 -10.66 -11.07 -12.49
N ILE A 234 -10.50 -9.75 -12.57
CA ILE A 234 -11.58 -8.76 -12.44
C ILE A 234 -12.39 -8.67 -13.74
N ARG A 235 -11.71 -8.53 -14.88
CA ARG A 235 -12.35 -8.28 -16.19
C ARG A 235 -13.39 -9.34 -16.57
N PRO A 236 -13.13 -10.66 -16.44
CA PRO A 236 -14.13 -11.66 -16.75
C PRO A 236 -15.39 -11.55 -15.88
N LYS A 237 -15.23 -11.25 -14.58
CA LYS A 237 -16.34 -11.09 -13.64
C LYS A 237 -17.21 -9.88 -13.98
N CYS A 238 -16.61 -8.75 -14.35
CA CYS A 238 -17.37 -7.58 -14.84
C CYS A 238 -18.19 -7.91 -16.10
N ASN A 239 -17.56 -8.60 -17.06
CA ASN A 239 -18.25 -9.01 -18.28
C ASN A 239 -19.38 -10.00 -18.01
N GLU A 240 -19.18 -10.92 -17.07
CA GLU A 240 -20.19 -11.88 -16.65
C GLU A 240 -21.40 -11.19 -16.01
N LEU A 241 -21.19 -10.25 -15.08
CA LEU A 241 -22.29 -9.48 -14.47
C LEU A 241 -23.12 -8.76 -15.53
N ARG A 242 -22.47 -8.06 -16.48
CA ARG A 242 -23.18 -7.38 -17.58
C ARG A 242 -23.99 -8.36 -18.41
N ARG A 243 -23.39 -9.50 -18.77
CA ARG A 243 -24.07 -10.55 -19.55
C ARG A 243 -25.31 -11.08 -18.82
N ILE A 244 -25.22 -11.30 -17.50
CA ILE A 244 -26.37 -11.76 -16.71
C ILE A 244 -27.48 -10.71 -16.71
N CYS A 245 -27.15 -9.42 -16.52
CA CYS A 245 -28.11 -8.33 -16.59
C CYS A 245 -28.79 -8.26 -17.97
N ASP A 246 -28.01 -8.27 -19.04
CA ASP A 246 -28.53 -8.22 -20.41
C ASP A 246 -29.46 -9.41 -20.71
N ASN A 247 -29.06 -10.61 -20.30
CA ASN A 247 -29.87 -11.81 -20.45
C ASN A 247 -31.19 -11.70 -19.69
N PHE A 248 -31.17 -11.19 -18.46
CA PHE A 248 -32.37 -11.03 -17.64
C PHE A 248 -33.35 -10.07 -18.31
N SER A 249 -32.88 -8.88 -18.69
CA SER A 249 -33.71 -7.88 -19.39
C SER A 249 -34.27 -8.40 -20.71
N ASN A 250 -33.48 -9.19 -21.46
CA ASN A 250 -33.94 -9.78 -22.72
C ASN A 250 -35.02 -10.84 -22.49
N GLU A 251 -34.89 -11.71 -21.48
CA GLU A 251 -35.90 -12.73 -21.20
C GLU A 251 -37.19 -12.12 -20.65
N VAL A 252 -37.11 -11.08 -19.82
CA VAL A 252 -38.30 -10.31 -19.38
C VAL A 252 -39.02 -9.68 -20.57
N LYS A 253 -38.30 -8.98 -21.46
CA LYS A 253 -38.89 -8.37 -22.67
C LYS A 253 -39.53 -9.40 -23.59
N LYS A 254 -38.86 -10.53 -23.81
CA LYS A 254 -39.38 -11.65 -24.62
C LYS A 254 -40.65 -12.23 -24.02
N ARG A 255 -40.69 -12.36 -22.69
CA ARG A 255 -41.85 -12.86 -21.96
C ARG A 255 -43.03 -11.91 -22.04
N GLN A 256 -42.82 -10.62 -21.77
CA GLN A 256 -43.83 -9.58 -21.96
C GLN A 256 -44.36 -9.57 -23.40
N GLY A 257 -43.48 -9.62 -24.40
CA GLY A 257 -43.88 -9.67 -25.81
C GLY A 257 -44.70 -10.92 -26.19
N THR A 258 -44.43 -12.07 -25.55
CA THR A 258 -45.20 -13.30 -25.76
C THR A 258 -46.59 -13.18 -25.13
N LEU A 259 -46.68 -12.66 -23.90
CA LEU A 259 -47.95 -12.45 -23.21
C LEU A 259 -48.81 -11.38 -23.89
N SER A 260 -48.23 -10.28 -24.38
CA SER A 260 -48.97 -9.25 -25.12
C SER A 260 -49.61 -9.81 -26.40
N LYS A 261 -48.91 -10.67 -27.15
CA LYS A 261 -49.48 -11.36 -28.32
C LYS A 261 -50.61 -12.31 -27.91
N SER A 262 -50.47 -13.02 -26.80
CA SER A 262 -51.54 -13.87 -26.25
C SER A 262 -52.78 -13.04 -25.90
N LEU A 263 -52.58 -11.87 -25.29
CA LEU A 263 -53.66 -10.95 -24.94
C LEU A 263 -54.42 -10.46 -26.17
N GLU A 264 -53.72 -10.09 -27.23
CA GLU A 264 -54.33 -9.66 -28.50
C GLU A 264 -55.21 -10.76 -29.12
N VAL A 265 -54.73 -12.01 -29.11
CA VAL A 265 -55.47 -13.16 -29.64
C VAL A 265 -56.75 -13.40 -28.83
N HIS A 266 -56.65 -13.49 -27.50
CA HIS A 266 -57.81 -13.71 -26.63
C HIS A 266 -58.83 -12.57 -26.72
N THR A 267 -58.37 -11.33 -26.77
CA THR A 267 -59.25 -10.16 -26.94
C THR A 267 -59.97 -10.16 -28.29
N CYS A 268 -59.34 -10.69 -29.35
CA CYS A 268 -59.99 -10.84 -30.65
C CYS A 268 -61.08 -11.92 -30.61
N LEU A 269 -60.79 -13.06 -29.97
CA LEU A 269 -61.74 -14.16 -29.82
C LEU A 269 -62.98 -13.72 -29.02
N ASP A 270 -62.80 -12.98 -27.93
CA ASP A 270 -63.90 -12.47 -27.10
C ASP A 270 -64.82 -11.46 -27.83
N LYS A 271 -64.34 -10.83 -28.91
CA LYS A 271 -65.14 -9.89 -29.74
C LYS A 271 -65.95 -10.59 -30.83
N VAL A 272 -65.59 -11.83 -31.17
CA VAL A 272 -66.18 -12.61 -32.26
C VAL A 272 -67.14 -13.68 -31.73
N ALA A 273 -67.04 -14.02 -30.44
CA ALA A 273 -67.99 -14.85 -29.69
C ALA A 273 -69.25 -14.07 -29.27
#